data_AF-A0A7J9PHE9-F1
#
_entry.id   AF-A0A7J9PHE9-F1
#
_cell.length_a   1.000
_cell.length_b   1.000
_cell.length_c   1.000
_cell.angle_alpha   90.00
_cell.angle_beta   90.00
_cell.angle_gamma   90.00
#
_symmetry.space_group_name_H-M   'P 1'
#
loop_
_entity.id
_entity.type
_entity.pdbx_description
1 polymer ?
#
loop_
_entity_poly.entity_id
_entity_poly.type
_entity_poly.pdbx_seq_one_letter_code
_entity_poly.pdbx_strand_id
1 'polypeptide(L)'
;MRGNFEIPEELEDFEPVIKPGAEVINVSRYAKRRGFIEPVYITRNVYDAIYPDEDDSITYFKRLYSILKQMRGEVSEQKCPFITFTHEMSKKSKTEFMAVRYQEHGDKAWYLLMPR
;
A
#
# COMPACT_ATOMS: atom_id res chain seq x y z
N MET A 1 12.21 -11.74 -31.03
CA MET A 1 12.30 -12.51 -29.77
C MET A 1 12.92 -11.59 -28.72
N ARG A 2 12.15 -11.11 -27.73
CA ARG A 2 12.66 -10.28 -26.64
C ARG A 2 12.64 -11.12 -25.36
N GLY A 3 13.81 -11.15 -24.71
CA GLY A 3 14.20 -12.15 -23.72
C GLY A 3 13.54 -12.03 -22.36
N ASN A 4 13.62 -13.15 -21.66
CA ASN A 4 13.19 -13.38 -20.29
C ASN A 4 13.88 -12.39 -19.35
N PHE A 5 13.09 -11.74 -18.50
CA PHE A 5 13.59 -10.90 -17.42
C PHE A 5 13.84 -11.82 -16.21
N GLU A 6 15.08 -12.25 -16.03
CA GLU A 6 15.51 -12.99 -14.84
C GLU A 6 15.70 -12.02 -13.67
N ILE A 7 15.06 -12.33 -12.54
CA ILE A 7 15.13 -11.55 -11.30
C ILE A 7 16.40 -11.99 -10.54
N PRO A 8 17.27 -11.06 -10.09
CA PRO A 8 18.54 -11.43 -9.45
C PRO A 8 18.36 -12.11 -8.09
N GLU A 9 19.21 -13.09 -7.80
CA GLU A 9 19.23 -13.93 -6.58
C GLU A 9 19.64 -13.20 -5.28
N GLU A 10 19.90 -11.89 -5.31
CA GLU A 10 20.37 -11.10 -4.14
C GLU A 10 19.25 -10.65 -3.18
N LEU A 11 18.08 -11.31 -3.20
CA LEU A 11 16.94 -11.01 -2.32
C LEU A 11 16.81 -11.96 -1.11
N GLU A 12 17.81 -12.81 -0.88
CA GLU A 12 17.89 -13.70 0.28
C GLU A 12 18.48 -12.97 1.49
N ASP A 13 17.68 -12.15 2.19
CA ASP A 13 17.88 -11.89 3.62
C ASP A 13 16.68 -11.10 4.18
N PHE A 14 15.62 -11.82 4.51
CA PHE A 14 14.49 -11.29 5.30
C PHE A 14 14.24 -12.22 6.48
N GLU A 15 14.81 -11.93 7.66
CA GLU A 15 14.36 -12.60 8.89
C GLU A 15 12.95 -12.10 9.27
N PRO A 16 11.98 -13.01 9.50
CA PRO A 16 10.58 -12.64 9.68
C PRO A 16 10.31 -12.44 11.16
N VAL A 17 10.35 -11.20 11.61
CA VAL A 17 9.63 -10.88 12.84
C VAL A 17 8.14 -10.81 12.46
N ILE A 18 7.31 -11.57 13.19
CA ILE A 18 5.84 -11.71 13.29
C ILE A 18 4.89 -11.49 12.08
N LYS A 19 5.22 -10.83 10.99
CA LYS A 19 4.33 -9.72 10.61
C LYS A 19 3.28 -10.07 9.54
N PRO A 20 2.06 -9.51 9.57
CA PRO A 20 0.84 -10.24 9.20
C PRO A 20 0.69 -10.59 7.71
N GLY A 21 0.70 -11.90 7.42
CA GLY A 21 -0.39 -12.67 6.78
C GLY A 21 -0.75 -12.45 5.30
N ALA A 22 -0.27 -11.37 4.68
CA ALA A 22 -0.16 -11.24 3.23
C ALA A 22 1.24 -10.70 2.96
N GLU A 23 1.84 -11.07 1.84
CA GLU A 23 3.06 -10.41 1.36
C GLU A 23 2.83 -8.89 1.42
N VAL A 24 3.52 -8.21 2.33
CA VAL A 24 3.43 -6.77 2.46
C VAL A 24 4.47 -6.13 1.56
N ILE A 25 4.02 -5.19 0.75
CA ILE A 25 4.85 -4.47 -0.21
C ILE A 25 5.19 -3.11 0.38
N ASN A 26 6.48 -2.82 0.52
CA ASN A 26 6.95 -1.54 1.00
C ASN A 26 6.74 -0.45 -0.07
N VAL A 27 5.84 0.49 0.21
CA VAL A 27 5.53 1.63 -0.67
C VAL A 27 6.03 2.96 -0.09
N SER A 28 6.91 2.92 0.91
CA SER A 28 7.38 4.10 1.65
C SER A 28 8.00 5.15 0.73
N ARG A 29 8.69 4.74 -0.35
CA ARG A 29 9.23 5.67 -1.36
C ARG A 29 8.14 6.55 -2.00
N TYR A 30 6.96 5.98 -2.26
CA TYR A 30 5.82 6.68 -2.84
C TYR A 30 5.07 7.48 -1.77
N ALA A 31 4.91 6.92 -0.58
CA ALA A 31 4.24 7.57 0.55
C ALA A 31 4.98 8.82 1.05
N LYS A 32 6.33 8.80 1.08
CA LYS A 32 7.15 9.98 1.41
C LYS A 32 6.83 11.18 0.51
N ARG A 33 6.56 10.96 -0.79
CA ARG A 33 6.14 12.02 -1.72
C ARG A 33 4.75 12.59 -1.42
N ARG A 34 3.96 11.91 -0.59
CA ARG A 34 2.66 12.37 -0.08
C ARG A 34 2.74 12.91 1.35
N GLY A 35 3.93 13.02 1.93
CA GLY A 35 4.14 13.63 3.24
C GLY A 35 3.96 12.66 4.42
N PHE A 36 4.06 11.35 4.19
CA PHE A 36 4.22 10.38 5.28
C PHE A 36 5.66 10.43 5.81
N ILE A 37 5.78 10.51 7.14
CA ILE A 37 7.07 10.43 7.84
C ILE A 37 7.44 8.96 8.09
N GLU A 38 6.44 8.19 8.49
CA GLU A 38 6.56 6.78 8.86
C GLU A 38 6.56 5.89 7.60
N PRO A 39 7.23 4.73 7.66
CA PRO A 39 7.11 3.71 6.63
C PRO A 39 5.65 3.33 6.36
N VAL A 40 5.34 3.04 5.10
CA VAL A 40 4.01 2.61 4.66
C VAL A 40 4.14 1.32 3.87
N TYR A 41 3.33 0.35 4.26
CA TYR A 41 3.23 -0.96 3.64
C TYR A 41 1.80 -1.19 3.14
N ILE A 42 1.66 -1.87 2.02
CA ILE A 42 0.37 -2.36 1.52
C ILE A 42 0.37 -3.89 1.54
N THR A 43 -0.78 -4.50 1.72
CA THR A 43 -0.92 -5.96 1.58
C THR A 43 -1.06 -6.40 0.13
N ARG A 44 -0.79 -7.68 -0.16
CA ARG A 44 -0.89 -8.24 -1.51
C ARG A 44 -2.26 -8.05 -2.15
N ASN A 45 -3.35 -8.24 -1.41
CA ASN A 45 -4.70 -8.00 -1.92
C ASN A 45 -4.96 -6.53 -2.28
N VAL A 46 -4.36 -5.59 -1.54
CA VAL A 46 -4.37 -4.17 -1.93
C VAL A 46 -3.61 -3.99 -3.23
N TYR A 47 -2.42 -4.58 -3.37
CA TYR A 47 -1.62 -4.51 -4.60
C TYR A 47 -2.39 -5.04 -5.81
N ASP A 48 -2.98 -6.23 -5.69
CA ASP A 48 -3.73 -6.87 -6.78
C ASP A 48 -4.97 -6.04 -7.14
N ALA A 49 -5.68 -5.46 -6.16
CA ALA A 49 -6.83 -4.60 -6.40
C ALA A 49 -6.47 -3.26 -7.06
N ILE A 50 -5.30 -2.69 -6.73
CA ILE A 50 -4.85 -1.42 -7.34
C ILE A 50 -4.13 -1.62 -8.66
N TYR A 51 -3.85 -2.86 -9.05
CA TYR A 51 -3.36 -3.16 -10.38
C TYR A 51 -4.46 -2.84 -11.40
N PRO A 52 -4.14 -2.12 -12.48
CA PRO A 52 -5.15 -1.80 -13.48
C PRO A 52 -5.55 -3.03 -14.29
N ASP A 53 -6.83 -3.14 -14.60
CA ASP A 53 -7.35 -4.07 -15.60
C ASP A 53 -6.87 -3.65 -16.99
N GLU A 54 -6.93 -4.56 -17.97
CA GLU A 54 -6.50 -4.30 -19.36
C GLU A 54 -7.21 -3.10 -20.00
N ASP A 55 -8.46 -2.82 -19.57
CA ASP A 55 -9.28 -1.71 -20.05
C ASP A 55 -9.09 -0.39 -19.26
N ASP A 56 -8.25 -0.37 -18.21
CA ASP A 56 -8.03 0.83 -17.41
C ASP A 56 -6.79 1.63 -17.85
N SER A 57 -7.03 2.84 -18.35
CA SER A 57 -5.98 3.83 -18.69
C SER A 57 -5.17 4.35 -17.49
N ILE A 58 -5.64 4.14 -16.25
CA ILE A 58 -5.00 4.61 -15.03
C ILE A 58 -3.89 3.64 -14.64
N THR A 59 -2.65 4.12 -14.59
CA THR A 59 -1.52 3.28 -14.16
C THR A 59 -1.59 2.94 -12.67
N TYR A 60 -1.03 1.78 -12.30
CA TYR A 60 -0.81 1.36 -10.91
C TYR A 60 -0.29 2.50 -10.02
N PHE A 61 0.75 3.21 -10.48
CA PHE A 61 1.36 4.29 -9.70
C PHE A 61 0.42 5.47 -9.48
N LYS A 62 -0.39 5.85 -10.49
CA LYS A 62 -1.37 6.93 -10.34
C LYS A 62 -2.42 6.56 -9.30
N ARG A 63 -2.91 5.32 -9.31
CA ARG A 63 -3.90 4.83 -8.34
C ARG A 63 -3.30 4.76 -6.93
N LEU A 64 -2.14 4.14 -6.76
CA LEU A 64 -1.40 4.10 -5.50
C LEU A 64 -1.20 5.51 -4.92
N TYR A 65 -0.78 6.46 -5.76
CA TYR A 65 -0.59 7.85 -5.35
C TYR A 65 -1.85 8.55 -4.87
N SER A 66 -2.98 8.26 -5.52
CA SER A 66 -4.29 8.80 -5.16
C SER A 66 -4.74 8.28 -3.80
N ILE A 67 -4.62 6.97 -3.58
CA ILE A 67 -4.95 6.29 -2.32
C ILE A 67 -4.09 6.83 -1.18
N LEU A 68 -2.76 6.90 -1.37
CA LEU A 68 -1.85 7.44 -0.36
C LEU A 68 -2.15 8.91 -0.04
N LYS A 69 -2.55 9.72 -1.03
CA LYS A 69 -2.96 11.11 -0.80
C LYS A 69 -4.20 11.18 0.10
N GLN A 70 -5.22 10.37 -0.18
CA GLN A 70 -6.43 10.32 0.64
C GLN A 70 -6.13 9.82 2.05
N MET A 71 -5.42 8.69 2.17
CA MET A 71 -4.98 8.14 3.45
C MET A 71 -4.25 9.20 4.30
N ARG A 72 -3.37 10.02 3.69
CA ARG A 72 -2.66 11.08 4.43
C ARG A 72 -3.62 12.14 5.00
N GLY A 73 -4.64 12.52 4.23
CA GLY A 73 -5.69 13.43 4.68
C GLY A 73 -6.38 12.88 5.93
N GLU A 74 -6.90 11.65 5.82
CA GLU A 74 -7.59 10.96 6.92
C GLU A 74 -6.71 10.82 8.17
N VAL A 75 -5.45 10.41 8.02
CA VAL A 75 -4.49 10.31 9.15
C VAL A 75 -4.26 11.66 9.82
N SER A 76 -4.20 12.76 9.04
CA SER A 76 -3.96 14.11 9.57
C SER A 76 -5.16 14.65 10.34
N GLU A 77 -6.36 14.35 9.85
CA GLU A 77 -7.62 14.85 10.38
C GLU A 77 -8.06 14.06 11.61
N GLN A 78 -8.01 12.72 11.55
CA GLN A 78 -8.56 11.86 12.59
C GLN A 78 -7.58 11.64 13.75
N LYS A 79 -6.25 11.77 13.54
CA LYS A 79 -5.18 11.51 14.53
C LYS A 79 -5.28 10.15 15.24
N CYS A 80 -6.02 9.19 14.68
CA CYS A 80 -6.22 7.86 15.23
C CYS A 80 -5.17 6.88 14.69
N PRO A 81 -4.77 5.85 15.46
CA PRO A 81 -3.88 4.78 14.99
C PRO A 81 -4.60 3.79 14.05
N PHE A 82 -5.89 4.00 13.81
CA PHE A 82 -6.71 3.20 12.93
C PHE A 82 -7.66 4.13 12.18
N ILE A 83 -7.72 3.99 10.86
CA ILE A 83 -8.64 4.73 10.00
C ILE A 83 -9.24 3.81 8.94
N THR A 84 -10.44 4.13 8.49
CA THR A 84 -11.10 3.49 7.35
C THR A 84 -11.53 4.55 6.36
N PHE A 85 -11.37 4.29 5.07
CA PHE A 85 -11.80 5.22 4.02
C PHE A 85 -12.18 4.48 2.74
N THR A 86 -13.15 5.01 2.01
CA THR A 86 -13.52 4.49 0.69
C THR A 86 -12.80 5.26 -0.40
N HIS A 87 -12.18 4.54 -1.34
CA HIS A 87 -11.52 5.11 -2.52
C HIS A 87 -12.25 4.70 -3.79
N GLU A 88 -12.37 5.63 -4.73
CA GLU A 88 -12.86 5.33 -6.08
C GLU A 88 -11.70 4.78 -6.92
N MET A 89 -11.77 3.49 -7.28
CA MET A 89 -10.72 2.77 -7.99
C MET A 89 -10.84 2.95 -9.50
N SER A 90 -12.09 3.09 -9.97
CA SER A 90 -12.48 3.41 -11.34
C SER A 90 -13.84 4.10 -11.31
N LYS A 91 -14.32 4.59 -12.46
CA LYS A 91 -15.68 5.18 -12.59
C LYS A 91 -16.82 4.23 -12.17
N LYS A 92 -16.55 2.93 -12.06
CA LYS A 92 -17.54 1.89 -11.75
C LYS A 92 -17.27 1.16 -10.44
N SER A 93 -16.12 1.37 -9.81
CA SER A 93 -15.71 0.60 -8.62
C SER A 93 -15.22 1.50 -7.50
N LYS A 94 -15.72 1.20 -6.29
CA LYS A 94 -15.25 1.79 -5.04
C LYS A 94 -14.78 0.67 -4.13
N THR A 95 -13.74 0.94 -3.36
CA THR A 95 -13.13 -0.03 -2.46
C THR A 95 -12.91 0.61 -1.11
N GLU A 96 -13.32 -0.09 -0.05
CA GLU A 96 -12.99 0.30 1.31
C GLU A 96 -11.57 -0.15 1.65
N PHE A 97 -10.83 0.77 2.26
CA PHE A 97 -9.49 0.53 2.78
C PHE A 97 -9.46 0.77 4.27
N MET A 98 -8.63 0.00 4.96
CA MET A 98 -8.30 0.16 6.36
C MET A 98 -6.81 0.50 6.46
N ALA A 99 -6.47 1.55 7.22
CA ALA A 99 -5.09 1.88 7.52
C ALA A 99 -4.84 1.77 9.03
N VAL A 100 -3.89 0.92 9.40
CA VAL A 100 -3.52 0.65 10.80
C VAL A 100 -2.09 1.15 11.01
N ARG A 101 -1.88 1.96 12.05
CA ARG A 101 -0.56 2.31 12.54
C ARG A 101 -0.17 1.29 13.59
N TYR A 102 0.85 0.51 13.28
CA TYR A 102 1.40 -0.48 14.20
C TYR A 102 2.80 -0.04 14.64
N GLN A 103 3.15 -0.34 15.88
CA GLN A 103 4.48 -0.08 16.44
C GLN A 103 5.10 -1.40 16.84
N GLU A 104 6.30 -1.67 16.33
CA GLU A 104 7.04 -2.88 16.65
C GLU A 104 8.53 -2.55 16.80
N HIS A 105 9.15 -3.03 17.87
CA HIS A 105 10.57 -2.75 18.19
C HIS A 105 10.96 -1.26 18.23
N GLY A 106 10.01 -0.37 18.48
CA GLY A 106 10.24 1.09 18.53
C GLY A 106 9.97 1.82 17.23
N ASP A 107 9.84 1.11 16.10
CA ASP A 107 9.53 1.69 14.81
C ASP A 107 8.02 1.66 14.56
N LYS A 108 7.47 2.82 14.21
CA LYS A 108 6.06 2.98 13.84
C LYS A 108 5.92 2.91 12.34
N ALA A 109 4.95 2.12 11.88
CA ALA A 109 4.66 1.97 10.46
C ALA A 109 3.15 1.95 10.21
N TRP A 110 2.75 2.38 9.02
CA TRP A 110 1.38 2.26 8.53
C TRP A 110 1.22 1.04 7.64
N TYR A 111 0.12 0.34 7.82
CA TYR A 111 -0.29 -0.80 7.02
C TYR A 111 -1.63 -0.49 6.39
N LEU A 112 -1.67 -0.49 5.06
CA LEU A 112 -2.88 -0.36 4.27
C LEU A 112 -3.41 -1.75 3.89
N LEU A 113 -4.68 -1.96 4.17
CA LEU A 113 -5.37 -3.24 4.11
C LEU A 113 -6.69 -3.07 3.38
N MET A 114 -7.19 -4.15 2.80
CA MET A 114 -8.58 -4.26 2.35
C MET A 114 -9.28 -5.30 3.23
N PRO A 115 -10.45 -4.99 3.82
CA PRO A 115 -11.29 -5.99 4.47
C PRO A 115 -11.73 -7.02 3.42
N ARG A 116 -11.79 -8.31 3.82
CA ARG A 116 -12.34 -9.39 2.99
C ARG A 116 -13.84 -9.48 3.17
#